data_AF-A0A2E6A463-F1
#
_entry.id   AF-A0A2E6A463-F1
#
_cell.length_a   1.000
_cell.length_b   1.000
_cell.length_c   1.000
_cell.angle_alpha   90.00
_cell.angle_beta   90.00
_cell.angle_gamma   90.00
#
_symmetry.space_group_name_H-M   'P 1'
#
loop_
_entity.id
_entity.type
_entity.pdbx_description
1 polymer ?
#
loop_
_entity_poly.entity_id
_entity_poly.type
_entity_poly.pdbx_seq_one_letter_code
_entity_poly.pdbx_strand_id
1 'polypeptide(L)'
;MNLSLRYLAVAALSAALTLPQVAVADVADLVRAQRILVGVGKVLDKYDDVQRLLDSGEIELNVAEPKAGSAGKFMLPFDDEGVLTPWAEKALSASAGSAVGAAAGGKAAEALAAKVPFGGLAGGLMKRKSKETGAVLAIGGWDYIKSNTAASFNKLQDYSVYLHSQYNGTPDYEQALAAAMAIYPKLATSHQKSVDRAYKDARKRAKKLRKQKK
;
A
#
# COMPACT_ATOMS: atom_id res chain seq x y z
N MET A 1 25.63 14.33 44.46
CA MET A 1 25.86 12.97 45.02
C MET A 1 24.55 12.21 44.95
N ASN A 2 24.58 11.07 44.26
CA ASN A 2 23.76 9.85 44.44
C ASN A 2 22.25 9.96 44.15
N LEU A 3 21.78 9.29 43.08
CA LEU A 3 21.21 7.92 43.09
C LEU A 3 19.97 7.84 43.99
N SER A 4 18.84 7.24 43.64
CA SER A 4 18.34 6.47 42.51
C SER A 4 16.96 5.94 42.94
N LEU A 5 16.21 5.36 42.01
CA LEU A 5 15.30 4.22 42.25
C LEU A 5 14.10 4.41 43.20
N ARG A 6 12.89 4.58 42.67
CA ARG A 6 11.95 3.52 42.20
C ARG A 6 11.06 2.93 43.31
N TYR A 7 9.76 2.90 42.98
CA TYR A 7 8.66 2.07 43.48
C TYR A 7 8.10 2.34 44.89
N LEU A 8 6.79 2.62 44.99
CA LEU A 8 5.76 1.65 45.43
C LEU A 8 4.41 2.31 45.80
N ALA A 9 3.36 1.50 45.63
CA ALA A 9 2.02 1.57 46.25
C ALA A 9 1.05 2.63 45.68
N VAL A 10 0.02 2.27 44.90
CA VAL A 10 -1.18 1.46 45.21
C VAL A 10 -2.06 2.08 46.31
N ALA A 11 -3.13 2.76 45.87
CA ALA A 11 -4.42 2.90 46.57
C ALA A 11 -5.45 3.36 45.51
N ALA A 12 -6.20 2.45 44.88
CA ALA A 12 -7.51 1.97 45.33
C ALA A 12 -8.57 3.09 45.43
N LEU A 13 -9.46 3.19 44.44
CA LEU A 13 -10.89 3.23 44.75
C LEU A 13 -11.74 2.77 43.56
N SER A 14 -12.44 1.69 43.82
CA SER A 14 -13.38 0.97 42.99
C SER A 14 -14.67 1.78 42.83
N ALA A 15 -15.05 2.09 41.59
CA ALA A 15 -16.43 2.43 41.24
C ALA A 15 -16.81 1.59 40.02
N ALA A 16 -17.18 0.34 40.27
CA ALA A 16 -17.87 -0.48 39.29
C ALA A 16 -19.37 -0.29 39.51
N LEU A 17 -20.03 0.43 38.61
CA LEU A 17 -21.44 0.18 38.33
C LEU A 17 -21.74 0.38 36.85
N THR A 18 -22.03 -0.77 36.23
CA THR A 18 -22.92 -1.00 35.09
C THR A 18 -22.50 -0.47 33.72
N LEU A 19 -21.55 -1.17 33.11
CA LEU A 19 -21.57 -1.38 31.66
C LEU A 19 -22.33 -2.70 31.36
N PRO A 20 -23.13 -2.76 30.28
CA PRO A 20 -23.86 -3.97 29.94
C PRO A 20 -22.88 -5.11 29.67
N GLN A 21 -23.14 -6.26 30.28
CA GLN A 21 -22.43 -7.49 29.96
C GLN A 21 -22.73 -7.87 28.51
N VAL A 22 -21.74 -7.71 27.63
CA VAL A 22 -21.76 -8.32 26.30
C VAL A 22 -20.43 -9.03 26.07
N ALA A 23 -20.57 -10.35 25.88
CA ALA A 23 -19.62 -11.34 25.41
C ALA A 23 -18.43 -11.66 26.33
N VAL A 24 -18.57 -12.79 27.03
CA VAL A 24 -17.44 -13.68 27.33
C VAL A 24 -16.67 -13.91 26.03
N ALA A 25 -15.49 -13.32 25.90
CA ALA A 25 -14.61 -13.60 24.77
C ALA A 25 -14.25 -15.09 24.82
N ASP A 26 -14.66 -15.85 23.81
CA ASP A 26 -14.27 -17.24 23.65
C ASP A 26 -12.72 -17.31 23.66
N VAL A 27 -12.13 -18.33 24.28
CA VAL A 27 -10.69 -18.59 24.20
C VAL A 27 -10.25 -18.66 22.73
N ALA A 28 -11.13 -19.10 21.83
CA ALA A 28 -10.93 -19.05 20.39
C ALA A 28 -10.84 -17.62 19.82
N ASP A 29 -11.62 -16.67 20.35
CA ASP A 29 -11.58 -15.25 19.98
C ASP A 29 -10.35 -14.54 20.56
N LEU A 30 -9.93 -14.90 21.78
CA LEU A 30 -8.67 -14.42 22.35
C LEU A 30 -7.47 -14.94 21.57
N VAL A 31 -7.48 -16.22 21.18
CA VAL A 31 -6.43 -16.84 20.34
C VAL A 31 -6.43 -16.27 18.92
N ARG A 32 -7.61 -15.94 18.36
CA ARG A 32 -7.70 -15.21 17.09
C ARG A 32 -7.18 -13.79 17.21
N ALA A 33 -7.55 -13.05 18.26
CA ALA A 33 -7.04 -11.71 18.53
C ALA A 33 -5.52 -11.72 18.72
N GLN A 34 -4.97 -12.72 19.42
CA GLN A 34 -3.53 -12.91 19.58
C GLN A 34 -2.86 -13.26 18.25
N ARG A 35 -3.50 -14.05 17.38
CA ARG A 35 -3.02 -14.37 16.03
C ARG A 35 -3.12 -13.18 15.08
N ILE A 36 -4.05 -12.26 15.31
CA ILE A 36 -4.17 -10.98 14.59
C ILE A 36 -3.08 -10.02 15.05
N LEU A 37 -2.77 -9.92 16.35
CA LEU A 37 -1.64 -9.13 16.87
C LEU A 37 -0.28 -9.68 16.39
N VAL A 38 -0.09 -11.01 16.41
CA VAL A 38 1.08 -11.68 15.83
C VAL A 38 1.11 -11.54 14.30
N GLY A 39 -0.07 -11.48 13.65
CA GLY A 39 -0.22 -11.25 12.21
C GLY A 39 0.10 -9.82 11.79
N VAL A 40 -0.23 -8.82 12.62
CA VAL A 40 0.13 -7.41 12.46
C VAL A 40 1.65 -7.24 12.62
N GLY A 41 2.28 -7.97 13.56
CA GLY A 41 3.74 -8.05 13.66
C GLY A 41 4.42 -8.65 12.41
N LYS A 42 3.86 -9.74 11.86
CA LYS A 42 4.43 -10.40 10.66
C LYS A 42 4.35 -9.59 9.37
N VAL A 43 3.43 -8.63 9.28
CA VAL A 43 3.34 -7.73 8.12
C VAL A 43 4.37 -6.59 8.23
N LEU A 44 4.71 -6.16 9.45
CA LEU A 44 5.85 -5.26 9.70
C LEU A 44 7.20 -5.98 9.42
N ASP A 45 7.34 -7.24 9.83
CA ASP A 45 8.60 -8.00 9.72
C ASP A 45 9.18 -8.22 8.31
N LYS A 46 8.39 -8.12 7.23
CA LYS A 46 8.81 -8.65 5.91
C LYS A 46 10.05 -7.92 5.37
N TYR A 47 10.10 -6.61 5.56
CA TYR A 47 11.16 -5.73 5.07
C TYR A 47 11.93 -4.99 6.16
N ASP A 48 11.52 -5.05 7.42
CA ASP A 48 12.13 -4.27 8.52
C ASP A 48 13.65 -4.44 8.66
N ASP A 49 14.20 -5.63 8.40
CA ASP A 49 15.65 -5.83 8.41
C ASP A 49 16.35 -5.15 7.23
N VAL A 50 15.73 -5.12 6.05
CA VAL A 50 16.25 -4.43 4.86
C VAL A 50 16.04 -2.93 4.99
N GLN A 51 14.88 -2.50 5.50
CA GLN A 51 14.55 -1.09 5.70
C GLN A 51 15.54 -0.45 6.67
N ARG A 52 15.87 -1.10 7.80
CA ARG A 52 16.92 -0.61 8.70
C ARG A 52 18.29 -0.45 8.04
N LEU A 53 18.62 -1.29 7.05
CA LEU A 53 19.88 -1.20 6.31
C LEU A 53 19.83 -0.10 5.24
N LEU A 54 18.65 0.18 4.69
CA LEU A 54 18.41 1.32 3.80
C LEU A 54 18.50 2.63 4.59
N ASP A 55 17.82 2.70 5.74
CA ASP A 55 17.80 3.87 6.62
C ASP A 55 19.18 4.18 7.21
N SER A 56 20.01 3.16 7.45
CA SER A 56 21.39 3.34 7.91
C SER A 56 22.36 3.72 6.79
N GLY A 57 21.92 3.70 5.52
CA GLY A 57 22.78 3.90 4.35
C GLY A 57 23.76 2.77 4.09
N GLU A 58 23.64 1.61 4.75
CA GLU A 58 24.52 0.45 4.51
C GLU A 58 24.28 -0.16 3.12
N ILE A 59 23.04 -0.07 2.62
CA ILE A 59 22.66 -0.50 1.28
C ILE A 59 21.70 0.51 0.64
N GLU A 60 21.60 0.44 -0.68
CA GLU A 60 20.59 1.18 -1.45
C GLU A 60 19.68 0.21 -2.20
N LEU A 61 18.40 0.54 -2.27
CA LEU A 61 17.45 -0.18 -3.11
C LEU A 61 17.76 0.17 -4.56
N ASN A 62 17.86 -0.84 -5.42
CA ASN A 62 18.04 -0.57 -6.85
C ASN A 62 16.69 -0.13 -7.43
N VAL A 63 16.46 1.18 -7.44
CA VAL A 63 15.27 1.81 -7.97
C VAL A 63 15.67 2.50 -9.28
N ALA A 64 14.92 2.24 -10.35
CA ALA A 64 15.16 2.95 -11.60
C ALA A 64 14.75 4.41 -11.47
N GLU A 65 15.50 5.30 -12.10
CA GLU A 65 15.15 6.71 -12.18
C GLU A 65 13.90 6.90 -13.07
N PRO A 66 12.92 7.71 -12.63
CA PRO A 66 11.78 8.05 -13.47
C PRO A 66 12.23 8.85 -14.69
N LYS A 67 11.52 8.67 -15.80
CA LYS A 67 11.66 9.54 -16.97
C LYS A 67 10.78 10.77 -16.77
N ALA A 68 11.31 11.94 -17.08
CA ALA A 68 10.53 13.18 -17.07
C ALA A 68 9.34 13.09 -18.03
N GLY A 69 8.21 13.64 -17.58
CA GLY A 69 6.93 13.66 -18.28
C GLY A 69 6.41 12.28 -18.63
N SER A 70 5.78 12.19 -19.80
CA SER A 70 5.11 10.99 -20.29
C SER A 70 5.92 10.20 -21.33
N ALA A 71 7.25 10.27 -21.30
CA ALA A 71 8.14 9.61 -22.26
C ALA A 71 8.28 8.09 -22.05
N GLY A 72 7.77 7.56 -20.93
CA GLY A 72 7.66 6.14 -20.62
C GLY A 72 6.30 5.54 -21.00
N LYS A 73 6.12 4.26 -20.68
CA LYS A 73 4.88 3.50 -20.92
C LYS A 73 3.91 3.55 -19.74
N PHE A 74 4.43 3.72 -18.52
CA PHE A 74 3.68 3.67 -17.27
C PHE A 74 3.75 5.02 -16.57
N MET A 75 2.60 5.67 -16.41
CA MET A 75 2.47 7.04 -15.90
C MET A 75 2.37 7.01 -14.37
N LEU A 76 3.21 7.82 -13.71
CA LEU A 76 3.20 7.92 -12.25
C LEU A 76 1.96 8.71 -11.79
N PRO A 77 1.24 8.23 -10.76
CA PRO A 77 0.06 8.88 -10.20
C PRO A 77 0.40 10.02 -9.23
N PHE A 78 1.67 10.43 -9.19
CA PHE A 78 2.17 11.55 -8.39
C PHE A 78 2.83 12.59 -9.31
N ASP A 79 2.70 13.86 -8.95
CA ASP A 79 3.46 14.95 -9.53
C ASP A 79 4.83 15.13 -8.85
N ASP A 80 5.56 16.18 -9.25
CA ASP A 80 6.89 16.48 -8.70
C ASP A 80 6.86 16.92 -7.23
N GLU A 81 5.67 17.29 -6.71
CA GLU A 81 5.44 17.69 -5.33
C GLU A 81 4.99 16.51 -4.44
N GLY A 82 4.80 15.34 -5.04
CA GLY A 82 4.33 14.13 -4.35
C GLY A 82 2.83 14.15 -4.07
N VAL A 83 2.06 14.97 -4.79
CA VAL A 83 0.60 15.04 -4.74
C VAL A 83 0.01 14.19 -5.86
N LEU A 84 -1.19 13.63 -5.65
CA LEU A 84 -1.88 12.87 -6.67
C LEU A 84 -2.09 13.69 -7.95
N THR A 85 -1.81 13.09 -9.10
CA THR A 85 -2.06 13.76 -10.38
C THR A 85 -3.56 13.92 -10.65
N PRO A 86 -3.96 14.92 -11.46
CA PRO A 86 -5.36 15.09 -11.87
C PRO A 86 -5.98 13.88 -12.55
N TRP A 87 -5.18 13.03 -13.20
CA TRP A 87 -5.67 11.79 -13.79
C TRP A 87 -5.90 10.70 -12.73
N ALA A 88 -5.07 10.64 -11.69
CA ALA A 88 -5.23 9.69 -10.60
C ALA A 88 -6.50 10.01 -9.78
N GLU A 89 -6.74 11.29 -9.48
CA GLU A 89 -7.97 11.74 -8.81
C GLU A 89 -9.23 11.40 -9.61
N LYS A 90 -9.20 11.60 -10.93
CA LYS A 90 -10.29 11.19 -11.82
C LYS A 90 -10.49 9.68 -11.85
N ALA A 91 -9.41 8.90 -11.84
CA ALA A 91 -9.50 7.44 -11.78
C ALA A 91 -10.20 6.96 -10.51
N LEU A 92 -9.89 7.60 -9.37
CA LEU A 92 -10.53 7.33 -8.07
C LEU A 92 -12.01 7.77 -8.06
N SER A 93 -12.32 8.93 -8.62
CA SER A 93 -13.69 9.45 -8.72
C SER A 93 -14.58 8.58 -9.61
N ALA A 94 -14.07 8.18 -10.79
CA ALA A 94 -14.76 7.27 -11.69
C ALA A 94 -14.99 5.88 -11.05
N SER A 95 -13.99 5.41 -10.30
CA SER A 95 -14.05 4.19 -9.51
C SER A 95 -15.12 4.24 -8.42
N ALA A 96 -15.19 5.32 -7.65
CA ALA A 96 -16.22 5.55 -6.63
C ALA A 96 -17.63 5.63 -7.25
N GLY A 97 -17.80 6.35 -8.36
CA GLY A 97 -19.07 6.42 -9.09
C GLY A 97 -19.54 5.05 -9.59
N SER A 98 -18.61 4.21 -10.07
CA SER A 98 -18.92 2.84 -10.48
C SER A 98 -19.33 1.94 -9.32
N ALA A 99 -18.72 2.12 -8.13
CA ALA A 99 -19.05 1.35 -6.93
C ALA A 99 -20.43 1.74 -6.37
N VAL A 100 -20.76 3.05 -6.35
CA VAL A 100 -22.09 3.54 -5.95
C VAL A 100 -23.16 3.09 -6.94
N GLY A 101 -22.89 3.17 -8.25
CA GLY A 101 -23.79 2.67 -9.29
C GLY A 101 -24.02 1.14 -9.21
N ALA A 102 -22.99 0.37 -8.87
CA ALA A 102 -23.11 -1.06 -8.63
C ALA A 102 -23.88 -1.39 -7.33
N ALA A 103 -23.71 -0.58 -6.27
CA ALA A 103 -24.44 -0.73 -5.02
C ALA A 103 -25.94 -0.44 -5.17
N ALA A 104 -26.32 0.51 -6.02
CA ALA A 104 -27.71 0.78 -6.39
C ALA A 104 -28.35 -0.38 -7.21
N GLY A 105 -27.54 -1.28 -7.77
CA GLY A 105 -27.98 -2.41 -8.62
C GLY A 105 -28.04 -3.79 -7.95
N GLY A 106 -27.63 -3.95 -6.68
CA GLY A 106 -27.88 -5.16 -5.89
C GLY A 106 -26.71 -5.70 -5.05
N LYS A 107 -27.02 -6.21 -3.85
CA LYS A 107 -26.30 -7.17 -2.96
C LYS A 107 -24.74 -7.22 -2.95
N ALA A 108 -24.03 -6.16 -3.35
CA ALA A 108 -22.57 -6.13 -3.41
C ALA A 108 -21.92 -5.24 -2.34
N ALA A 109 -22.71 -4.54 -1.52
CA ALA A 109 -22.21 -3.59 -0.52
C ALA A 109 -21.38 -4.26 0.60
N GLU A 110 -21.76 -5.46 1.05
CA GLU A 110 -21.09 -6.15 2.17
C GLU A 110 -19.72 -6.76 1.79
N ALA A 111 -19.45 -7.03 0.52
CA ALA A 111 -18.18 -7.63 0.06
C ALA A 111 -17.05 -6.59 -0.12
N LEU A 112 -17.38 -5.30 -0.16
CA LEU A 112 -16.40 -4.22 -0.41
C LEU A 112 -15.76 -3.68 0.87
N ALA A 113 -16.42 -3.84 2.03
CA ALA A 113 -15.96 -3.29 3.31
C ALA A 113 -14.92 -4.15 4.03
N ALA A 114 -14.84 -5.45 3.72
CA ALA A 114 -13.96 -6.37 4.42
C ALA A 114 -12.63 -6.58 3.67
N LYS A 115 -11.60 -5.86 4.15
CA LYS A 115 -10.21 -6.34 4.30
C LYS A 115 -9.09 -5.84 3.37
N VAL A 116 -9.31 -4.83 2.52
CA VAL A 116 -8.22 -3.97 1.99
C VAL A 116 -8.87 -2.61 1.68
N PRO A 117 -8.31 -1.44 2.08
CA PRO A 117 -8.75 -0.18 1.50
C PRO A 117 -8.63 -0.32 -0.02
N PHE A 118 -9.74 -0.22 -0.75
CA PHE A 118 -9.84 -0.48 -2.21
C PHE A 118 -9.78 -1.96 -2.68
N GLY A 119 -9.90 -2.95 -1.79
CA GLY A 119 -9.97 -4.38 -2.17
C GLY A 119 -11.18 -4.74 -3.05
N GLY A 120 -12.28 -4.01 -2.86
CA GLY A 120 -13.44 -4.06 -3.74
C GLY A 120 -13.20 -3.55 -5.16
N LEU A 121 -12.26 -2.61 -5.31
CA LEU A 121 -11.85 -2.08 -6.61
C LEU A 121 -11.04 -3.12 -7.37
N ALA A 122 -10.05 -3.74 -6.72
CA ALA A 122 -9.25 -4.81 -7.32
C ALA A 122 -10.12 -6.03 -7.74
N GLY A 123 -11.08 -6.45 -6.90
CA GLY A 123 -11.96 -7.59 -7.19
C GLY A 123 -12.91 -7.36 -8.37
N GLY A 124 -13.47 -6.16 -8.52
CA GLY A 124 -14.36 -5.80 -9.64
C GLY A 124 -13.61 -5.50 -10.95
N LEU A 125 -12.34 -5.11 -10.86
CA LEU A 125 -11.48 -4.75 -11.98
C LEU A 125 -10.78 -5.97 -12.61
N MET A 126 -10.56 -7.04 -11.85
CA MET A 126 -9.85 -8.25 -12.30
C MET A 126 -10.64 -9.11 -13.31
N LYS A 127 -11.96 -8.91 -13.45
CA LYS A 127 -12.78 -9.51 -14.51
C LYS A 127 -12.90 -8.53 -15.69
N ARG A 128 -12.16 -8.82 -16.77
CA ARG A 128 -12.34 -8.43 -18.20
C ARG A 128 -11.22 -7.54 -18.77
N LYS A 129 -10.45 -8.12 -19.72
CA LYS A 129 -9.50 -7.43 -20.62
C LYS A 129 -10.10 -6.23 -21.41
N SER A 130 -11.43 -6.08 -21.45
CA SER A 130 -12.10 -4.97 -22.16
C SER A 130 -12.22 -3.67 -21.34
N LYS A 131 -11.80 -3.64 -20.07
CA LYS A 131 -12.01 -2.50 -19.16
C LYS A 131 -10.88 -1.48 -19.13
N GLU A 132 -9.66 -1.82 -19.55
CA GLU A 132 -8.54 -0.85 -19.58
C GLU A 132 -8.90 0.35 -20.48
N THR A 133 -9.47 0.08 -21.65
CA THR A 133 -9.99 1.11 -22.55
C THR A 133 -11.11 1.93 -21.90
N GLY A 134 -12.02 1.31 -21.15
CA GLY A 134 -13.13 2.01 -20.49
C GLY A 134 -12.68 2.92 -19.34
N ALA A 135 -11.77 2.44 -18.50
CA ALA A 135 -11.21 3.23 -17.39
C ALA A 135 -10.40 4.43 -17.92
N VAL A 136 -9.54 4.20 -18.92
CA VAL A 136 -8.77 5.27 -19.56
C VAL A 136 -9.70 6.29 -20.21
N LEU A 137 -10.75 5.87 -20.93
CA LEU A 137 -11.73 6.79 -21.51
C LEU A 137 -12.48 7.60 -20.44
N ALA A 138 -12.89 6.99 -19.34
CA ALA A 138 -13.58 7.68 -18.24
C ALA A 138 -12.71 8.75 -17.56
N ILE A 139 -11.39 8.57 -17.57
CA ILE A 139 -10.43 9.55 -17.05
C ILE A 139 -10.22 10.73 -18.02
N GLY A 140 -10.52 10.54 -19.31
CA GLY A 140 -10.32 11.54 -20.37
C GLY A 140 -9.37 11.10 -21.48
N GLY A 141 -9.00 9.81 -21.54
CA GLY A 141 -8.12 9.25 -22.57
C GLY A 141 -6.63 9.33 -22.23
N TRP A 142 -5.81 8.65 -23.04
CA TRP A 142 -4.36 8.62 -22.85
C TRP A 142 -3.70 9.99 -22.98
N ASP A 143 -4.23 10.88 -23.82
CA ASP A 143 -3.67 12.22 -24.00
C ASP A 143 -3.82 13.05 -22.73
N TYR A 144 -4.97 12.97 -22.06
CA TYR A 144 -5.20 13.61 -20.75
C TYR A 144 -4.28 13.03 -19.68
N ILE A 145 -4.15 11.70 -19.61
CA ILE A 145 -3.26 11.05 -18.64
C ILE A 145 -1.82 11.53 -18.85
N LYS A 146 -1.34 11.53 -20.10
CA LYS A 146 0.02 11.93 -20.45
C LYS A 146 0.30 13.41 -20.16
N SER A 147 -0.63 14.31 -20.50
CA SER A 147 -0.44 15.75 -20.26
C SER A 147 -0.45 16.12 -18.78
N ASN A 148 -1.04 15.27 -17.93
CA ASN A 148 -1.08 15.45 -16.47
C ASN A 148 -0.11 14.51 -15.73
N THR A 149 0.98 14.09 -16.37
CA THR A 149 1.98 13.20 -15.78
C THR A 149 3.34 13.89 -15.72
N ALA A 150 3.89 14.01 -14.51
CA ALA A 150 5.23 14.56 -14.30
C ALA A 150 6.35 13.52 -14.50
N ALA A 151 6.08 12.24 -14.22
CA ALA A 151 7.06 11.18 -14.30
C ALA A 151 6.50 9.87 -14.88
N SER A 152 7.33 9.11 -15.60
CA SER A 152 6.92 7.84 -16.20
C SER A 152 8.03 6.80 -16.28
N PHE A 153 7.64 5.54 -16.50
CA PHE A 153 8.54 4.39 -16.52
C PHE A 153 8.38 3.55 -17.78
N ASN A 154 9.48 2.94 -18.25
CA ASN A 154 9.44 2.01 -19.38
C ASN A 154 8.97 0.60 -19.00
N LYS A 155 9.18 0.20 -17.73
CA LYS A 155 8.87 -1.14 -17.21
C LYS A 155 7.97 -1.05 -15.99
N LEU A 156 6.98 -1.94 -15.92
CA LEU A 156 6.00 -1.99 -14.83
C LEU A 156 6.65 -2.41 -13.50
N GLN A 157 7.72 -3.20 -13.56
CA GLN A 157 8.49 -3.62 -12.38
C GLN A 157 9.19 -2.43 -11.74
N ASP A 158 9.92 -1.65 -12.55
CA ASP A 158 10.64 -0.45 -12.11
C ASP A 158 9.66 0.57 -11.51
N TYR A 159 8.54 0.79 -12.21
CA TYR A 159 7.40 1.56 -11.72
C TYR A 159 6.92 1.10 -10.34
N SER A 160 6.70 -0.21 -10.16
CA SER A 160 6.16 -0.77 -8.90
C SER A 160 7.12 -0.57 -7.74
N VAL A 161 8.41 -0.80 -7.99
CA VAL A 161 9.46 -0.65 -6.99
C VAL A 161 9.62 0.82 -6.61
N TYR A 162 9.63 1.72 -7.60
CA TYR A 162 9.71 3.17 -7.36
C TYR A 162 8.52 3.67 -6.55
N LEU A 163 7.30 3.40 -7.02
CA LEU A 163 6.06 3.81 -6.37
C LEU A 163 6.03 3.37 -4.90
N HIS A 164 6.40 2.11 -4.63
CA HIS A 164 6.50 1.63 -3.25
C HIS A 164 7.63 2.28 -2.48
N SER A 165 8.84 2.35 -3.02
CA SER A 165 9.99 2.88 -2.28
C SER A 165 9.85 4.35 -1.87
N GLN A 166 9.19 5.16 -2.71
CA GLN A 166 9.09 6.60 -2.48
C GLN A 166 7.85 6.99 -1.69
N TYR A 167 6.72 6.33 -1.96
CA TYR A 167 5.44 6.79 -1.44
C TYR A 167 4.84 5.84 -0.41
N ASN A 168 5.36 4.62 -0.22
CA ASN A 168 4.81 3.72 0.79
C ASN A 168 4.88 4.35 2.20
N GLY A 169 3.76 4.33 2.91
CA GLY A 169 3.62 4.99 4.21
C GLY A 169 3.10 6.43 4.14
N THR A 170 3.00 7.03 2.94
CA THR A 170 2.26 8.28 2.74
C THR A 170 0.74 8.04 2.76
N PRO A 171 -0.08 9.05 3.13
CA PRO A 171 -1.54 8.90 3.17
C PRO A 171 -2.15 8.47 1.83
N ASP A 172 -1.57 8.92 0.71
CA ASP A 172 -2.15 8.77 -0.62
C ASP A 172 -1.62 7.56 -1.39
N TYR A 173 -0.67 6.80 -0.81
CA TYR A 173 -0.05 5.65 -1.47
C TYR A 173 -1.06 4.62 -1.98
N GLU A 174 -1.99 4.19 -1.13
CA GLU A 174 -2.99 3.18 -1.49
C GLU A 174 -3.94 3.67 -2.57
N GLN A 175 -4.28 4.96 -2.52
CA GLN A 175 -5.10 5.62 -3.53
C GLN A 175 -4.37 5.71 -4.88
N ALA A 176 -3.11 6.13 -4.86
CA ALA A 176 -2.24 6.21 -6.03
C ALA A 176 -2.07 4.84 -6.69
N LEU A 177 -1.84 3.80 -5.88
CA LEU A 177 -1.73 2.42 -6.33
C LEU A 177 -3.05 1.91 -6.94
N ALA A 178 -4.19 2.22 -6.32
CA ALA A 178 -5.50 1.87 -6.84
C ALA A 178 -5.79 2.56 -8.19
N ALA A 179 -5.49 3.85 -8.31
CA ALA A 179 -5.60 4.61 -9.56
C ALA A 179 -4.70 4.02 -10.66
N ALA A 180 -3.47 3.65 -10.31
CA ALA A 180 -2.55 2.99 -11.23
C ALA A 180 -3.07 1.62 -11.69
N MET A 181 -3.63 0.81 -10.79
CA MET A 181 -4.22 -0.49 -11.13
C MET A 181 -5.43 -0.35 -12.05
N ALA A 182 -6.17 0.77 -11.98
CA ALA A 182 -7.30 1.07 -12.86
C ALA A 182 -6.90 1.10 -14.35
N ILE A 183 -5.76 1.72 -14.66
CA ILE A 183 -5.24 1.84 -16.04
C ILE A 183 -4.16 0.80 -16.37
N TYR A 184 -3.58 0.13 -15.36
CA TYR A 184 -2.61 -0.94 -15.52
C TYR A 184 -3.03 -2.20 -14.75
N PRO A 185 -4.01 -2.99 -15.23
CA PRO A 185 -4.55 -4.14 -14.49
C PRO A 185 -3.51 -5.20 -14.10
N LYS A 186 -2.43 -5.33 -14.87
CA LYS A 186 -1.31 -6.23 -14.57
C LYS A 186 -0.59 -5.86 -13.26
N LEU A 187 -0.68 -4.60 -12.83
CA LEU A 187 -0.07 -4.12 -11.60
C LEU A 187 -0.67 -4.82 -10.37
N ALA A 188 -1.97 -5.13 -10.38
CA ALA A 188 -2.68 -5.79 -9.28
C ALA A 188 -2.10 -7.15 -8.88
N THR A 189 -1.48 -7.87 -9.82
CA THR A 189 -0.84 -9.17 -9.55
C THR A 189 0.69 -9.12 -9.56
N SER A 190 1.30 -8.06 -10.09
CA SER A 190 2.76 -7.97 -10.26
C SER A 190 3.45 -6.98 -9.33
N HIS A 191 2.71 -6.05 -8.72
CA HIS A 191 3.27 -5.02 -7.84
C HIS A 191 4.02 -5.62 -6.66
N GLN A 192 3.33 -6.38 -5.81
CA GLN A 192 3.94 -7.02 -4.65
C GLN A 192 5.12 -7.92 -5.03
N LYS A 193 4.99 -8.72 -6.10
CA LYS A 193 6.08 -9.58 -6.60
C LYS A 193 7.32 -8.78 -7.01
N SER A 194 7.14 -7.59 -7.58
CA SER A 194 8.25 -6.73 -8.01
C SER A 194 8.96 -6.13 -6.80
N VAL A 195 8.20 -5.63 -5.82
CA VAL A 195 8.72 -5.12 -4.54
C VAL A 195 9.46 -6.23 -3.78
N ASP A 196 8.84 -7.39 -3.59
CA ASP A 196 9.43 -8.56 -2.94
C ASP A 196 10.81 -8.92 -3.53
N ARG A 197 10.89 -8.90 -4.86
CA ARG A 197 12.13 -9.22 -5.57
C ARG A 197 13.22 -8.17 -5.31
N ALA A 198 12.87 -6.89 -5.39
CA ALA A 198 13.81 -5.79 -5.16
C ALA A 198 14.41 -5.83 -3.75
N TYR A 199 13.56 -5.99 -2.73
CA TYR A 199 14.00 -6.11 -1.34
C TYR A 199 14.80 -7.39 -1.07
N LYS A 200 14.42 -8.52 -1.67
CA LYS A 200 15.20 -9.76 -1.58
C LYS A 200 16.59 -9.60 -2.19
N ASP A 201 16.70 -8.92 -3.32
CA ASP A 201 17.99 -8.70 -3.98
C ASP A 201 18.84 -7.65 -3.22
N ALA A 202 18.23 -6.64 -2.60
CA ALA A 202 18.90 -5.75 -1.63
C ALA A 202 19.45 -6.54 -0.43
N ARG A 203 18.65 -7.42 0.18
CA ARG A 203 19.09 -8.29 1.29
C ARG A 203 20.28 -9.17 0.90
N LYS A 204 20.27 -9.75 -0.31
CA LYS A 204 21.40 -10.56 -0.80
C LYS A 204 22.67 -9.72 -0.97
N ARG A 205 22.56 -8.50 -1.50
CA ARG A 205 23.67 -7.57 -1.65
C ARG A 205 24.26 -7.20 -0.28
N ALA A 206 23.42 -6.89 0.70
CA ALA A 206 23.84 -6.64 2.08
C ALA A 206 24.67 -7.81 2.65
N LYS A 207 24.17 -9.04 2.49
CA LYS A 207 24.88 -10.25 2.94
C LYS A 207 26.24 -10.43 2.25
N LYS A 208 26.34 -10.11 0.96
CA LYS A 208 27.61 -10.20 0.21
C LYS A 208 28.62 -9.17 0.70
N LEU A 209 28.20 -7.92 0.91
CA LEU A 209 29.05 -6.84 1.43
C LEU A 209 29.60 -7.17 2.82
N ARG A 210 28.76 -7.70 3.72
CA ARG A 210 29.20 -8.11 5.08
C ARG A 210 30.19 -9.27 5.07
N LYS A 211 30.15 -10.14 4.07
CA LYS A 211 31.14 -11.22 3.89
C LYS A 211 32.47 -10.71 3.34
N GLN A 212 32.48 -9.64 2.55
CA GLN A 212 33.71 -9.05 2.00
C GLN A 212 34.48 -8.19 3.00
N LYS A 213 33.80 -7.70 4.05
CA LYS A 213 34.41 -6.92 5.14
C LYS A 213 35.01 -7.79 6.28
N LYS A 214 34.84 -9.11 6.22
CA LYS A 214 35.39 -10.08 7.19
C LYS A 214 36.56 -10.79 6.58
#